data_AF-A0A1X0T5F7-F1
#
_entry.id   AF-A0A1X0T5F7-F1
#
_cell.length_a   1.000
_cell.length_b   1.000
_cell.length_c   1.000
_cell.angle_alpha   90.00
_cell.angle_beta   90.00
_cell.angle_gamma   90.00
#
_symmetry.space_group_name_H-M   'P 1'
#
loop_
_entity.id
_entity.type
_entity.pdbx_description
1 polymer ?
#
loop_
_entity_poly.entity_id
_entity_poly.type
_entity_poly.pdbx_seq_one_letter_code
_entity_poly.pdbx_strand_id
1 'polypeptide(L)'
;MPAMSVSVRGDLIAEMVLRSNGRVDVGGMIENLIESFLDRTRGDPDIWSKEHAEAVADEGADETVVKYGHPAKGYHWQSVFLPNGTQLKISYKGGEKLAEVRHQQLYLDEQPCSPSQFASRVANNTSRNAWRDIWIKRPTDREWLFADTLRTAVTA
;
A
#
# COMPACT_ATOMS: atom_id res chain seq x y z
N MET A 1 10.27 1.27 -6.13
CA MET A 1 10.90 2.61 -6.11
C MET A 1 12.40 2.45 -5.89
N PRO A 2 13.28 3.24 -6.55
CA PRO A 2 14.72 3.14 -6.33
C PRO A 2 15.06 3.63 -4.92
N ALA A 3 15.87 2.87 -4.18
CA ALA A 3 16.41 3.32 -2.90
C ALA A 3 17.34 4.51 -3.15
N MET A 4 16.96 5.68 -2.65
CA MET A 4 17.76 6.90 -2.75
C MET A 4 18.67 6.96 -1.50
N SER A 5 19.98 6.98 -1.69
CA SER A 5 20.94 7.07 -0.57
C SER A 5 21.31 8.53 -0.31
N VAL A 6 21.27 8.94 0.96
CA VAL A 6 21.73 10.25 1.41
C VAL A 6 23.07 10.09 2.12
N SER A 7 24.08 10.83 1.67
CA SER A 7 25.40 10.81 2.28
C SER A 7 25.49 11.82 3.43
N VAL A 8 25.70 11.33 4.65
CA VAL A 8 25.98 12.16 5.83
C VAL A 8 27.49 12.16 6.09
N ARG A 9 28.03 13.29 6.58
CA ARG A 9 29.46 13.39 6.91
C ARG A 9 29.80 12.40 8.04
N GLY A 10 30.81 11.56 7.81
CA GLY A 10 31.17 10.48 8.74
C GLY A 10 31.72 10.94 10.09
N ASP A 11 32.29 12.14 10.16
CA ASP A 11 32.78 12.75 11.41
C ASP A 11 31.63 13.01 12.40
N LEU A 12 30.48 13.47 11.91
CA LEU A 12 29.29 13.71 12.74
C LEU A 12 28.70 12.40 13.29
N ILE A 13 28.65 11.37 12.45
CA ILE A 13 28.19 10.03 12.85
C ILE A 13 29.12 9.46 13.92
N ALA A 14 30.43 9.57 13.70
CA ALA A 14 31.44 9.12 14.67
C ALA A 14 31.32 9.86 16.01
N GLU A 15 31.12 11.19 15.98
CA GLU A 15 30.94 11.99 17.19
C GLU A 15 29.69 11.57 18.00
N MET A 16 28.58 11.31 17.32
CA MET A 16 27.36 10.79 17.97
C MET A 16 27.55 9.43 18.61
N VAL A 17 28.19 8.49 17.89
CA VAL A 17 28.44 7.13 18.39
C VAL A 17 29.39 7.17 19.60
N LEU A 18 30.45 7.97 19.53
CA LEU A 18 31.43 8.10 20.61
C LEU A 18 30.81 8.75 21.86
N ARG A 19 30.06 9.85 21.71
CA ARG A 19 29.43 10.56 22.86
C ARG A 19 28.32 9.75 23.51
N SER A 20 27.61 8.93 22.74
CA SER A 20 26.55 8.05 23.26
C SER A 20 27.07 6.71 23.78
N ASN A 21 28.37 6.44 23.66
CA ASN A 21 28.98 5.14 23.94
C ASN A 21 28.28 3.98 23.19
N GLY A 22 27.91 4.23 21.93
CA GLY A 22 27.24 3.25 21.06
C GLY A 22 25.78 2.95 21.43
N ARG A 23 25.16 3.70 22.36
CA ARG A 23 23.77 3.47 22.78
C ARG A 23 22.72 4.07 21.85
N VAL A 24 23.11 5.02 21.00
CA VAL A 24 22.19 5.71 20.09
C VAL A 24 22.25 5.05 18.71
N ASP A 25 21.08 4.63 18.22
CA ASP A 25 20.90 4.28 16.82
C ASP A 25 20.75 5.56 15.99
N VAL A 26 21.80 5.87 15.23
CA VAL A 26 21.84 7.09 14.41
C VAL A 26 20.89 6.98 13.21
N GLY A 27 20.68 5.77 12.68
CA GLY A 27 19.74 5.52 11.58
C GLY A 27 18.32 5.86 12.00
N GLY A 28 17.85 5.22 13.07
CA GLY A 28 16.54 5.51 13.66
C GLY A 28 16.40 6.96 14.13
N MET A 29 17.46 7.62 14.62
CA MET A 29 17.38 9.04 14.96
C MET A 29 17.11 9.91 13.73
N ILE A 30 17.80 9.66 12.61
CA ILE A 30 17.60 10.43 11.38
C ILE A 30 16.18 10.21 10.85
N GLU A 31 15.69 8.98 10.87
CA GLU A 31 14.31 8.65 10.48
C GLU A 31 13.29 9.43 11.33
N ASN A 32 13.40 9.35 12.65
CA ASN A 32 12.50 10.06 13.57
C ASN A 32 12.55 11.59 13.38
N LEU A 33 13.73 12.16 13.09
CA LEU A 33 13.87 13.59 12.82
C LEU A 33 13.17 14.00 11.53
N ILE A 34 13.29 13.18 10.48
CA ILE A 34 12.61 13.42 9.19
C ILE A 34 11.10 13.31 9.39
N GLU A 35 10.62 12.26 10.05
CA GLU A 35 9.19 12.07 10.34
C GLU A 35 8.61 13.25 11.13
N SER A 36 9.28 13.64 12.22
CA SER A 36 8.86 14.77 13.05
C SER A 36 8.85 16.09 12.28
N PHE A 37 9.81 16.28 11.37
CA PHE A 37 9.89 17.48 10.54
C PHE A 37 8.76 17.53 9.50
N LEU A 38 8.49 16.41 8.83
CA LEU A 38 7.42 16.29 7.84
C LEU A 38 6.04 16.52 8.47
N ASP A 39 5.80 15.93 9.65
CA ASP A 39 4.51 16.07 10.33
C ASP A 39 4.26 17.52 10.77
N ARG A 40 5.29 18.17 11.33
CA ARG A 40 5.20 19.57 11.77
C ARG A 40 4.97 20.55 10.62
N THR A 41 5.49 20.24 9.42
CA THR A 41 5.49 21.18 8.30
C THR A 41 4.44 20.85 7.24
N ARG A 42 3.60 19.83 7.45
CA ARG A 42 2.66 19.25 6.46
C ARG A 42 1.93 20.25 5.54
N GLY A 43 1.51 21.40 6.06
CA GLY A 43 0.78 22.43 5.31
C GLY A 43 1.46 23.81 5.28
N ASP A 44 2.76 23.86 5.56
CA ASP A 44 3.52 25.12 5.60
C ASP A 44 3.91 25.58 4.17
N PRO A 45 3.33 26.68 3.64
CA PRO A 45 3.58 27.14 2.27
C PRO A 45 4.93 27.87 2.08
N ASP A 46 5.65 28.15 3.17
CA ASP A 46 7.00 28.73 3.09
C ASP A 46 8.08 27.64 2.98
N ILE A 47 7.76 26.43 3.45
CA ILE A 47 8.65 25.25 3.38
C ILE A 47 8.33 24.39 2.15
N TRP A 48 7.05 24.26 1.81
CA TRP A 48 6.56 23.50 0.65
C TRP A 48 6.00 24.41 -0.43
N SER A 49 5.86 23.90 -1.66
CA SER A 49 5.21 24.70 -2.71
C SER A 49 3.77 25.02 -2.32
N LYS A 50 3.27 26.20 -2.72
CA LYS A 50 1.90 26.65 -2.44
C LYS A 50 0.84 25.62 -2.88
N GLU A 51 1.05 24.98 -4.03
CA GLU A 51 0.20 23.91 -4.58
C GLU A 51 0.20 22.66 -3.68
N HIS A 52 1.32 22.32 -3.04
CA HIS A 52 1.42 21.20 -2.09
C HIS A 52 0.75 21.52 -0.75
N ALA A 53 0.96 22.73 -0.21
CA ALA A 53 0.33 23.15 1.04
C ALA A 53 -1.20 23.23 0.92
N GLU A 54 -1.72 23.69 -0.22
CA GLU A 54 -3.15 23.71 -0.52
C GLU A 54 -3.72 22.30 -0.73
N ALA A 55 -2.98 21.42 -1.42
CA ALA A 55 -3.35 20.01 -1.55
C ALA A 55 -3.36 19.30 -0.20
N VAL A 56 -2.42 19.56 0.72
CA VAL A 56 -2.40 18.95 2.05
C VAL A 56 -3.46 19.53 3.00
N ALA A 57 -3.82 20.81 2.83
CA ALA A 57 -4.90 21.43 3.58
C ALA A 57 -6.28 20.84 3.20
N ASP A 58 -6.45 20.39 1.95
CA ASP A 58 -7.62 19.63 1.49
C ASP A 58 -7.45 18.11 1.77
N GLU A 59 -6.21 17.62 1.71
CA GLU A 59 -5.82 16.21 1.82
C GLU A 59 -4.80 15.98 2.95
N GLY A 60 -5.28 15.56 4.12
CA GLY A 60 -4.48 14.67 4.98
C GLY A 60 -4.23 13.31 4.30
N ALA A 61 -3.64 13.28 3.10
CA ALA A 61 -3.34 12.06 2.36
C ALA A 61 -2.17 11.34 3.03
N ASP A 62 -2.52 10.57 4.05
CA ASP A 62 -1.80 9.40 4.54
C ASP A 62 -1.04 8.70 3.38
N GLU A 63 0.16 8.19 3.63
CA GLU A 63 0.96 7.45 2.63
C GLU A 63 0.13 6.34 1.95
N THR A 64 -0.85 5.78 2.67
CA THR A 64 -1.83 4.83 2.12
C THR A 64 -2.72 5.42 1.03
N VAL A 65 -3.13 6.69 1.11
CA VAL A 65 -3.91 7.38 0.06
C VAL A 65 -3.06 7.60 -1.18
N VAL A 66 -1.77 7.93 -1.02
CA VAL A 66 -0.84 8.04 -2.15
C VAL A 66 -0.65 6.69 -2.83
N LYS A 67 -0.44 5.62 -2.05
CA LYS A 67 -0.20 4.27 -2.56
C LYS A 67 -1.43 3.60 -3.16
N TYR A 68 -2.58 3.70 -2.49
CA TYR A 68 -3.79 2.96 -2.83
C TYR A 68 -4.87 3.82 -3.48
N GLY A 69 -4.80 5.15 -3.39
CA GLY A 69 -5.84 6.06 -3.84
C GLY A 69 -6.94 6.25 -2.79
N HIS A 70 -7.89 7.14 -3.10
CA HIS A 70 -8.96 7.51 -2.17
C HIS A 70 -9.77 6.29 -1.69
N PRO A 71 -9.99 6.10 -0.37
CA PRO A 71 -10.61 4.88 0.18
C PRO A 71 -12.09 4.70 -0.20
N ALA A 72 -12.80 5.79 -0.50
CA ALA A 72 -14.16 5.74 -1.03
C ALA A 72 -14.25 5.32 -2.51
N LYS A 73 -13.12 5.23 -3.21
CA LYS A 73 -13.03 4.73 -4.60
C LYS A 73 -12.49 3.30 -4.59
N GLY A 74 -12.70 2.57 -5.69
CA GLY A 74 -12.28 1.17 -5.77
C GLY A 74 -12.51 0.54 -7.14
N TYR A 75 -12.16 -0.74 -7.25
CA TYR A 75 -12.36 -1.55 -8.43
C TYR A 75 -13.73 -2.24 -8.40
N HIS A 76 -14.49 -2.12 -9.49
CA HIS A 76 -15.75 -2.85 -9.65
C HIS A 76 -15.52 -4.18 -10.35
N TRP A 77 -15.69 -5.28 -9.62
CA TRP A 77 -15.72 -6.61 -10.18
C TRP A 77 -17.17 -7.08 -10.35
N GLN A 78 -17.76 -6.75 -11.51
CA GLN A 78 -19.20 -6.97 -11.77
C GLN A 78 -20.06 -6.34 -10.66
N SER A 79 -20.82 -7.14 -9.92
CA SER A 79 -21.65 -6.67 -8.79
C SER A 79 -20.86 -6.42 -7.51
N VAL A 80 -19.61 -6.88 -7.40
CA VAL A 80 -18.82 -6.75 -6.17
C VAL A 80 -17.92 -5.52 -6.24
N PHE A 81 -18.11 -4.59 -5.31
CA PHE A 81 -17.24 -3.43 -5.14
C PHE A 81 -16.05 -3.77 -4.23
N LEU A 82 -14.84 -3.47 -4.71
CA LEU A 82 -13.59 -3.68 -4.00
C LEU A 82 -12.92 -2.32 -3.75
N PRO A 83 -13.03 -1.75 -2.54
CA PRO A 83 -12.36 -0.49 -2.19
C PRO A 83 -10.86 -0.51 -2.47
N ASN A 84 -10.27 0.65 -2.72
CA ASN A 84 -8.83 0.82 -2.72
C ASN A 84 -8.20 0.29 -1.42
N GLY A 85 -7.09 -0.43 -1.52
CA GLY A 85 -6.46 -1.15 -0.41
C GLY A 85 -7.00 -2.58 -0.20
N THR A 86 -8.01 -3.01 -0.96
CA THR A 86 -8.49 -4.41 -0.90
C THR A 86 -7.41 -5.37 -1.38
N GLN A 87 -7.18 -6.44 -0.62
CA GLN A 87 -6.24 -7.50 -0.95
C GLN A 87 -6.97 -8.73 -1.46
N LEU A 88 -6.42 -9.36 -2.48
CA LEU A 88 -6.89 -10.60 -3.09
C LEU A 88 -5.81 -11.66 -2.92
N LYS A 89 -6.20 -12.89 -2.60
CA LYS A 89 -5.29 -14.01 -2.37
C LYS A 89 -5.76 -15.24 -3.11
N ILE A 90 -4.81 -15.96 -3.70
CA ILE A 90 -5.02 -17.33 -4.20
C ILE A 90 -3.94 -18.22 -3.59
N SER A 91 -4.35 -19.36 -3.05
CA SER A 91 -3.45 -20.41 -2.61
C SER A 91 -3.36 -21.49 -3.69
N TYR A 92 -2.16 -21.69 -4.26
CA TYR A 92 -1.92 -22.65 -5.34
C TYR A 92 -0.61 -23.41 -5.14
N LYS A 93 -0.67 -24.75 -5.21
CA LYS A 93 0.48 -25.66 -5.04
C LYS A 93 1.37 -25.36 -3.82
N GLY A 94 0.75 -24.99 -2.71
CA GLY A 94 1.46 -24.68 -1.45
C GLY A 94 2.06 -23.27 -1.37
N GLY A 95 1.91 -22.45 -2.42
CA GLY A 95 2.26 -21.04 -2.40
C GLY A 95 1.02 -20.14 -2.33
N GLU A 96 1.16 -18.98 -1.70
CA GLU A 96 0.15 -17.92 -1.72
C GLU A 96 0.61 -16.81 -2.65
N LYS A 97 -0.32 -16.34 -3.49
CA LYS A 97 -0.10 -15.17 -4.35
C LYS A 97 -1.10 -14.10 -3.97
N LEU A 98 -0.59 -12.88 -3.85
CA LEU A 98 -1.34 -11.71 -3.42
C LEU A 98 -1.44 -10.72 -4.57
N ALA A 99 -2.63 -10.16 -4.72
CA ALA A 99 -2.90 -9.02 -5.58
C ALA A 99 -3.59 -7.95 -4.74
N GLU A 100 -3.52 -6.69 -5.15
CA GLU A 100 -4.15 -5.60 -4.40
C GLU A 100 -4.75 -4.53 -5.32
N VAL A 101 -5.83 -3.92 -4.84
CA VAL A 101 -6.52 -2.84 -5.54
C VAL A 101 -5.86 -1.52 -5.16
N ARG A 102 -5.29 -0.84 -6.16
CA ARG A 102 -4.70 0.48 -6.05
C ARG A 102 -5.29 1.36 -7.14
N HIS A 103 -5.70 2.58 -6.81
CA HIS A 103 -6.21 3.57 -7.76
C HIS A 103 -7.29 3.00 -8.69
N GLN A 104 -8.22 2.23 -8.13
CA GLN A 104 -9.34 1.57 -8.83
C GLN A 104 -8.90 0.48 -9.82
N GLN A 105 -7.69 -0.07 -9.69
CA GLN A 105 -7.15 -1.12 -10.55
C GLN A 105 -6.50 -2.21 -9.71
N LEU A 106 -6.68 -3.47 -10.10
CA LEU A 106 -6.03 -4.62 -9.47
C LEU A 106 -4.62 -4.82 -10.02
N TYR A 107 -3.65 -5.06 -9.13
CA TYR A 107 -2.25 -5.30 -9.46
C TYR A 107 -1.75 -6.62 -8.86
N LEU A 108 -1.02 -7.39 -9.68
CA LEU A 108 -0.23 -8.55 -9.26
C LEU A 108 1.24 -8.24 -9.58
N ASP A 109 2.13 -8.24 -8.58
CA ASP A 109 3.56 -7.99 -8.77
C ASP A 109 3.83 -6.74 -9.66
N GLU A 110 3.16 -5.62 -9.35
CA GLU A 110 3.18 -4.35 -10.09
C GLU A 110 2.56 -4.35 -11.50
N GLN A 111 2.07 -5.49 -11.98
CA GLN A 111 1.41 -5.60 -13.27
C GLN A 111 -0.12 -5.47 -13.11
N PRO A 112 -0.78 -4.54 -13.81
CA PRO A 112 -2.23 -4.44 -13.78
C PRO A 112 -2.83 -5.73 -14.35
N CYS A 113 -3.88 -6.23 -13.71
CA CYS A 113 -4.59 -7.42 -14.15
C CYS A 113 -6.07 -7.38 -13.77
N SER A 114 -6.89 -8.19 -14.43
CA SER A 114 -8.26 -8.47 -13.97
C SER A 114 -8.29 -9.66 -12.99
N PRO A 115 -9.35 -9.85 -12.20
CA PRO A 115 -9.47 -11.02 -11.30
C PRO A 115 -9.31 -12.36 -12.03
N SER A 116 -9.86 -12.50 -13.24
CA SER A 116 -9.69 -13.70 -14.07
C SER A 116 -8.24 -13.89 -14.54
N GLN A 117 -7.55 -12.79 -14.89
CA GLN A 117 -6.14 -12.85 -15.24
C GLN A 117 -5.27 -13.18 -14.03
N PHE A 118 -5.60 -12.65 -12.85
CA PHE A 118 -4.94 -13.01 -11.60
C PHE A 118 -5.06 -14.52 -11.34
N ALA A 119 -6.27 -15.07 -11.39
CA ALA A 119 -6.50 -16.50 -11.23
C ALA A 119 -5.73 -17.35 -12.26
N SER A 120 -5.75 -16.93 -13.53
CA SER A 120 -5.04 -17.61 -14.60
C SER A 120 -3.52 -17.58 -14.40
N ARG A 121 -2.93 -16.41 -14.12
CA ARG A 121 -1.49 -16.23 -13.93
C ARG A 121 -0.95 -17.06 -12.76
N VAL A 122 -1.68 -17.07 -11.63
CA VAL A 122 -1.30 -17.88 -10.47
C VAL A 122 -1.35 -19.38 -10.78
N ALA A 123 -2.29 -19.81 -11.63
CA ALA A 123 -2.45 -21.19 -12.07
C ALA A 123 -1.65 -21.54 -13.34
N ASN A 124 -0.51 -20.89 -13.59
CA ASN A 124 0.34 -21.10 -14.78
C ASN A 124 -0.41 -20.91 -16.11
N ASN A 125 -1.16 -19.82 -16.24
CA ASN A 125 -1.98 -19.45 -17.40
C ASN A 125 -3.11 -20.46 -17.73
N THR A 126 -3.62 -21.16 -16.71
CA THR A 126 -4.78 -22.06 -16.87
C THR A 126 -6.07 -21.32 -16.55
N SER A 127 -7.09 -21.47 -17.39
CA SER A 127 -8.42 -20.90 -17.11
C SER A 127 -9.00 -21.48 -15.82
N ARG A 128 -9.35 -20.60 -14.88
CA ARG A 128 -9.89 -20.95 -13.57
C ARG A 128 -11.03 -20.02 -13.17
N ASN A 129 -11.88 -20.53 -12.27
CA ASN A 129 -13.02 -19.76 -11.79
C ASN A 129 -12.57 -18.83 -10.65
N ALA A 130 -12.29 -17.59 -11.01
CA ALA A 130 -11.88 -16.55 -10.09
C ALA A 130 -12.81 -16.41 -8.86
N TRP A 131 -14.12 -16.60 -9.01
CA TRP A 131 -15.06 -16.49 -7.87
C TRP A 131 -14.81 -17.56 -6.80
N ARG A 132 -14.39 -18.76 -7.19
CA ARG A 132 -14.16 -19.89 -6.28
C ARG A 132 -12.74 -19.97 -5.76
N ASP A 133 -11.78 -19.47 -6.52
CA ASP A 133 -10.36 -19.58 -6.19
C ASP A 133 -9.82 -18.35 -5.43
N ILE A 134 -10.48 -17.18 -5.53
CA ILE A 134 -10.02 -15.95 -4.92
C ILE A 134 -10.63 -15.75 -3.53
N TRP A 135 -9.75 -15.47 -2.58
CA TRP A 135 -10.06 -14.90 -1.28
C TRP A 135 -9.86 -13.39 -1.33
N ILE A 136 -10.72 -12.65 -0.65
CA ILE A 136 -10.76 -11.19 -0.61
C ILE A 136 -10.72 -10.74 0.85
N LYS A 137 -9.93 -9.70 1.12
CA LYS A 137 -9.92 -8.99 2.39
C LYS A 137 -9.99 -7.50 2.11
N ARG A 138 -11.15 -6.89 2.36
CA ARG A 138 -11.31 -5.42 2.28
C ARG A 138 -10.66 -4.76 3.50
N PRO A 139 -10.33 -3.46 3.44
CA PRO A 139 -9.74 -2.75 4.57
C PRO A 139 -10.55 -2.84 5.87
N THR A 140 -11.88 -2.96 5.76
CA THR A 140 -12.81 -3.10 6.89
C THR A 140 -13.07 -4.54 7.32
N ASP A 141 -12.65 -5.53 6.53
CA ASP A 141 -12.88 -6.95 6.85
C ASP A 141 -11.85 -7.45 7.86
N ARG A 142 -12.32 -8.15 8.90
CA ARG A 142 -11.45 -8.80 9.90
C ARG A 142 -10.76 -10.04 9.34
N GLU A 143 -11.47 -10.81 8.53
CA GLU A 143 -11.03 -12.11 8.02
C GLU A 143 -11.08 -12.15 6.48
N TRP A 144 -10.40 -13.13 5.90
CA TRP A 144 -10.47 -13.39 4.46
C TRP A 144 -11.80 -14.06 4.11
N LEU A 145 -12.49 -13.55 3.09
CA LEU A 145 -13.76 -14.08 2.61
C LEU A 145 -13.62 -14.57 1.17
N PHE A 146 -14.33 -15.64 0.81
CA PHE A 146 -14.38 -16.07 -0.59
C PHE A 146 -15.10 -15.04 -1.45
N ALA A 147 -14.59 -14.83 -2.67
CA ALA A 147 -15.19 -13.92 -3.63
C ALA A 147 -16.64 -14.32 -3.96
N ASP A 148 -16.94 -15.61 -4.06
CA ASP A 148 -18.31 -16.11 -4.30
C ASP A 148 -19.28 -15.79 -3.15
N THR A 149 -18.81 -15.82 -1.90
CA THR A 149 -19.61 -15.43 -0.73
C THR A 149 -19.98 -13.94 -0.81
N LEU A 150 -19.01 -13.08 -1.17
CA LEU A 150 -19.25 -11.65 -1.35
C LEU A 150 -20.22 -11.37 -2.50
N ARG A 151 -20.09 -12.09 -3.62
CA ARG A 151 -21.00 -11.96 -4.77
C ARG A 151 -22.44 -12.31 -4.41
N THR A 152 -22.62 -13.40 -3.69
CA THR A 152 -23.95 -13.86 -3.24
C THR A 152 -24.58 -12.87 -2.26
N ALA A 153 -23.80 -12.32 -1.33
CA ALA A 153 -24.28 -11.32 -0.37
C ALA A 153 -24.77 -10.02 -1.01
N VAL A 154 -24.25 -9.64 -2.18
CA VAL A 154 -24.71 -8.45 -2.92
C VAL A 154 -25.98 -8.73 -3.75
N THR A 155 -26.25 -10.00 -4.06
CA THR A 155 -27.37 -10.40 -4.92
C THR A 155 -28.61 -10.84 -4.12
N ALA A 156 -28.43 -11.13 -2.83
CA ALA A 156 -29.49 -11.47 -1.86
C ALA A 156 -30.23 -10.21 -1.37
#